data_AF-A0A7K3ZIS1-F1
#
_entry.id   AF-A0A7K3ZIS1-F1
#
_cell.length_a   1.000
_cell.length_b   1.000
_cell.length_c   1.000
_cell.angle_alpha   90.00
_cell.angle_beta   90.00
_cell.angle_gamma   90.00
#
_symmetry.space_group_name_H-M   'P 1'
#
loop_
_entity.id
_entity.type
_entity.pdbx_description
1 polymer ?
#
loop_
_entity_poly.entity_id
_entity_poly.type
_entity_poly.pdbx_seq_one_letter_code
_entity_poly.pdbx_strand_id
1 'polypeptide(L)'
;MTSVERVTVRLPAETLQVLMSLVDSGQYPNISDVIRTAVDEFIDARFTPENISKITVDLPRSKVVELESLVKNGDSVSLDDAVRNAVREYVRTRMKPEE
;
A
#
# COMPACT_ATOMS: atom_id res chain seq x y z
N MET A 1 4.15 -7.93 25.35
CA MET A 1 3.47 -6.76 25.95
C MET A 1 3.81 -5.58 25.08
N THR A 2 2.88 -5.11 24.24
CA THR A 2 3.09 -3.93 23.40
C THR A 2 2.96 -2.69 24.28
N SER A 3 4.06 -1.99 24.52
CA SER A 3 4.08 -0.69 25.17
C SER A 3 3.47 0.35 24.23
N VAL A 4 2.46 1.08 24.70
CA VAL A 4 1.86 2.19 23.95
C VAL A 4 2.42 3.49 24.51
N GLU A 5 2.98 4.32 23.63
CA GLU A 5 3.50 5.65 23.98
C GLU A 5 2.54 6.76 23.53
N ARG A 6 2.39 7.81 24.35
CA ARG A 6 1.51 8.94 24.04
C ARG A 6 2.29 10.01 23.27
N VAL A 7 1.80 10.33 22.08
CA VAL A 7 2.34 11.40 21.23
C VAL A 7 1.34 12.57 21.18
N THR A 8 1.83 13.79 21.39
CA THR A 8 1.03 15.03 21.27
C THR A 8 1.59 15.89 20.15
N VAL A 9 0.78 16.21 19.15
CA VAL A 9 1.16 17.04 17.99
C VAL A 9 0.23 18.23 17.84
N ARG A 10 0.74 19.32 17.26
CA ARG A 10 -0.07 20.47 16.85
C ARG A 10 -0.30 20.40 15.35
N LEU A 11 -1.56 20.50 14.94
CA LEU A 11 -1.95 20.46 13.53
C LEU A 11 -2.63 21.78 13.14
N PRO A 12 -2.49 22.23 11.87
CA PRO A 12 -3.27 23.34 11.35
C PRO A 12 -4.78 23.04 11.45
N ALA A 13 -5.57 24.09 11.67
CA ALA A 13 -7.02 23.96 11.80
C ALA A 13 -7.67 23.36 10.55
N GLU A 14 -7.17 23.72 9.36
CA GLU A 14 -7.64 23.18 8.08
C GLU A 14 -7.43 21.67 7.98
N THR A 15 -6.25 21.18 8.37
CA THR A 15 -5.95 19.75 8.39
C THR A 15 -6.87 19.01 9.36
N LEU A 16 -7.10 19.58 10.55
CA LEU A 16 -8.01 18.99 11.53
C LEU A 16 -9.44 18.88 10.99
N GLN A 17 -9.92 19.89 10.27
CA GLN A 17 -11.26 19.86 9.65
C GLN A 17 -11.39 18.74 8.61
N VAL A 18 -10.39 18.54 7.77
CA VAL A 18 -10.38 17.43 6.79
C VAL A 18 -10.44 16.08 7.53
N LEU A 19 -9.63 15.90 8.57
CA LEU A 19 -9.65 14.67 9.36
C LEU A 19 -10.99 14.43 10.06
N MET A 20 -11.63 15.49 10.58
CA MET A 20 -12.97 15.40 11.16
C MET A 20 -14.01 14.98 10.11
N SER A 21 -13.93 15.52 8.88
CA SER A 21 -14.86 15.11 7.82
C SER A 21 -14.78 13.62 7.47
N LEU A 22 -13.60 13.00 7.61
CA LEU A 22 -13.42 11.56 7.42
C LEU A 22 -14.08 10.74 8.53
N VAL A 23 -13.99 11.23 9.77
CA VAL A 23 -14.69 10.61 10.91
C VAL A 23 -16.21 10.77 10.77
N ASP A 24 -16.67 11.97 10.40
CA ASP A 24 -18.10 12.27 10.21
C ASP A 24 -18.72 11.45 9.07
N SER A 25 -17.93 11.15 8.03
CA SER A 25 -18.34 10.25 6.94
C SER A 25 -18.45 8.77 7.36
N GLY A 26 -18.04 8.43 8.58
CA GLY A 26 -18.03 7.06 9.11
C GLY A 26 -16.89 6.19 8.60
N GLN A 27 -15.94 6.73 7.84
CA GLN A 27 -14.76 5.98 7.37
C GLN A 27 -13.84 5.58 8.51
N TYR A 28 -13.79 6.39 9.58
CA TYR A 28 -12.98 6.12 10.76
C TYR A 28 -13.76 6.37 12.06
N PRO A 29 -13.48 5.63 13.15
CA PRO A 29 -14.21 5.77 14.41
C PRO A 29 -13.92 7.07 15.16
N ASN A 30 -12.68 7.58 15.07
CA ASN A 30 -12.22 8.79 15.73
C ASN A 30 -10.95 9.35 15.06
N ILE A 31 -10.59 10.58 15.40
CA ILE A 31 -9.40 11.26 14.85
C ILE A 31 -8.11 10.48 15.16
N SER A 32 -8.00 9.88 16.34
CA SER A 32 -6.80 9.13 16.74
C SER A 32 -6.60 7.86 15.90
N ASP A 33 -7.68 7.21 15.44
CA ASP A 33 -7.60 6.10 14.50
C ASP A 33 -7.13 6.59 13.13
N VAL A 34 -7.67 7.70 12.62
CA VAL A 34 -7.21 8.28 11.34
C VAL A 34 -5.72 8.58 11.38
N ILE A 35 -5.24 9.22 12.45
CA ILE A 35 -3.82 9.57 12.61
C ILE A 35 -2.96 8.32 12.73
N ARG A 36 -3.38 7.30 13.48
CA ARG A 36 -2.64 6.03 13.58
C ARG A 36 -2.52 5.36 12.22
N THR A 37 -3.63 5.19 11.50
CA THR A 37 -3.62 4.61 10.16
C THR A 37 -2.74 5.39 9.20
N ALA A 38 -2.83 6.73 9.21
CA ALA A 38 -1.99 7.56 8.35
C ALA A 38 -0.48 7.44 8.68
N VAL A 39 -0.13 7.32 9.96
CA VAL A 39 1.25 7.10 10.40
C VAL A 39 1.73 5.69 9.99
N ASP A 40 0.92 4.67 10.19
CA ASP A 40 1.24 3.30 9.80
C ASP A 40 1.44 3.19 8.28
N GLU A 41 0.54 3.77 7.48
CA GLU A 41 0.67 3.84 6.02
C GLU A 41 1.91 4.63 5.59
N PHE A 42 2.23 5.74 6.27
CA PHE A 42 3.42 6.53 6.00
C PHE A 42 4.71 5.75 6.30
N ILE A 43 4.74 5.03 7.43
CA ILE A 43 5.86 4.16 7.79
C ILE A 43 5.97 3.03 6.78
N ASP A 44 4.88 2.34 6.46
CA ASP A 44 4.88 1.26 5.49
C ASP A 44 5.36 1.73 4.11
N ALA A 45 5.00 2.94 3.69
CA ALA A 45 5.44 3.52 2.43
C ALA A 45 6.94 3.84 2.39
N ARG A 46 7.56 4.16 3.53
CA ARG A 46 8.96 4.62 3.61
C ARG A 46 9.95 3.62 4.19
N PHE A 47 9.50 2.77 5.10
CA PHE A 47 10.27 1.73 5.78
C PHE A 47 9.89 0.36 5.23
N THR A 48 10.14 0.16 3.95
CA THR A 48 10.39 -1.20 3.47
C THR A 48 11.81 -1.63 3.87
N PRO A 49 12.03 -2.93 4.18
CA PRO A 49 13.37 -3.47 4.44
C PRO A 49 14.39 -3.02 3.39
N GLU A 50 15.68 -2.86 3.73
CA GLU A 50 16.73 -2.35 2.79
C GLU A 50 16.77 -3.10 1.44
N ASN A 51 16.30 -4.35 1.42
CA ASN A 51 16.22 -5.20 0.25
C ASN A 51 14.89 -5.11 -0.53
N ILE A 52 13.98 -4.20 -0.18
CA ILE A 52 12.67 -4.01 -0.82
C ILE A 52 12.49 -2.52 -1.16
N SER A 53 12.41 -2.21 -2.46
CA SER A 53 12.00 -0.90 -2.96
C SER A 53 10.53 -0.97 -3.37
N LYS A 54 9.67 -0.12 -2.77
CA LYS A 54 8.26 0.03 -3.19
C LYS A 54 8.20 1.00 -4.37
N ILE A 55 7.63 0.56 -5.49
CA ILE A 55 7.38 1.37 -6.67
C ILE A 55 5.87 1.42 -6.89
N THR A 56 5.30 2.62 -6.84
CA THR A 56 3.90 2.86 -7.21
C THR A 56 3.82 2.93 -8.73
N VAL A 57 2.91 2.17 -9.34
CA VAL A 57 2.77 2.07 -10.80
C VAL A 57 1.32 2.30 -11.20
N ASP A 58 1.11 3.23 -12.13
CA ASP A 58 -0.20 3.43 -12.75
C ASP A 58 -0.37 2.45 -13.92
N LEU A 59 -1.44 1.67 -13.87
CA LEU A 59 -1.75 0.64 -14.86
C LEU A 59 -3.06 1.00 -15.60
N PRO A 60 -3.11 0.81 -16.93
CA PRO A 60 -4.37 0.92 -17.67
C PRO A 60 -5.41 -0.07 -17.16
N ARG A 61 -6.68 0.35 -17.11
CA ARG A 61 -7.79 -0.48 -16.60
C ARG A 61 -7.89 -1.84 -17.29
N SER A 62 -7.59 -1.91 -18.59
CA SER A 62 -7.59 -3.19 -19.33
C SER A 62 -6.60 -4.20 -18.74
N LYS A 63 -5.40 -3.76 -18.34
CA LYS A 63 -4.39 -4.62 -17.72
C LYS A 63 -4.75 -5.04 -16.30
N VAL A 64 -5.46 -4.21 -15.57
CA VAL A 64 -6.00 -4.58 -14.25
C VAL A 64 -7.00 -5.73 -14.39
N VAL A 65 -7.91 -5.67 -15.38
CA VAL A 65 -8.90 -6.74 -15.62
C VAL A 65 -8.24 -8.06 -16.02
N GLU A 66 -7.18 -8.02 -16.85
CA GLU A 66 -6.39 -9.21 -17.18
C GLU A 66 -5.75 -9.83 -15.93
N LEU A 67 -5.15 -9.02 -15.05
CA LEU A 67 -4.54 -9.50 -13.82
C LEU A 67 -5.59 -10.06 -12.82
N GLU A 68 -6.77 -9.46 -12.73
CA GLU A 68 -7.88 -10.01 -11.94
C GLU A 68 -8.31 -11.40 -12.42
N SER A 69 -8.23 -11.66 -13.72
CA SER A 69 -8.54 -12.99 -14.27
C SER A 69 -7.55 -14.06 -13.80
N LEU A 70 -6.27 -13.72 -13.64
CA LEU A 70 -5.25 -14.64 -13.10
C LEU A 70 -5.55 -15.03 -11.66
N VAL A 71 -6.05 -14.08 -10.85
CA VAL A 71 -6.48 -14.36 -9.48
C VAL A 71 -7.70 -15.28 -9.47
N LYS A 72 -8.69 -15.01 -10.33
CA LYS A 72 -9.90 -15.84 -10.45
C LYS A 72 -9.61 -17.27 -10.91
N ASN A 73 -8.64 -17.44 -11.79
CA ASN A 73 -8.24 -18.75 -12.31
C ASN A 73 -7.40 -19.55 -11.28
N GLY A 74 -7.00 -18.93 -10.17
CA GLY A 74 -6.17 -19.55 -9.15
C GLY A 74 -4.67 -19.54 -9.46
N ASP A 75 -4.26 -18.86 -10.54
CA ASP A 75 -2.85 -18.75 -10.94
C ASP A 75 -2.06 -17.79 -10.04
N SER A 76 -2.74 -16.94 -9.28
CA SER A 76 -2.12 -16.01 -8.32
C SER A 76 -3.02 -15.80 -7.10
N VAL A 77 -2.40 -15.56 -5.94
CA VAL A 77 -3.14 -15.42 -4.67
C VAL A 77 -3.81 -14.03 -4.56
N SER A 78 -3.21 -13.01 -5.17
CA SER A 78 -3.73 -11.64 -5.19
C SER A 78 -3.25 -10.89 -6.44
N LEU A 79 -3.81 -9.70 -6.66
CA LEU A 79 -3.38 -8.80 -7.74
C LEU A 79 -1.89 -8.44 -7.60
N ASP A 80 -1.45 -8.13 -6.39
CA ASP A 80 -0.05 -7.82 -6.09
C ASP A 80 0.88 -9.01 -6.34
N ASP A 81 0.40 -10.23 -6.06
CA ASP A 81 1.15 -11.46 -6.32
C ASP A 81 1.31 -11.72 -7.83
N ALA A 82 0.26 -11.49 -8.61
CA ALA A 82 0.29 -11.56 -10.06
C ALA A 82 1.30 -10.56 -10.66
N VAL A 83 1.29 -9.31 -10.18
CA VAL A 83 2.26 -8.28 -10.59
C VAL A 83 3.69 -8.69 -10.20
N ARG A 84 3.88 -9.18 -8.97
CA ARG A 84 5.20 -9.60 -8.48
C ARG A 84 5.76 -10.76 -9.31
N ASN A 85 4.95 -11.76 -9.64
CA ASN A 85 5.38 -12.88 -10.48
C ASN A 85 5.75 -12.42 -11.88
N ALA A 86 4.92 -11.59 -12.52
CA ALA A 86 5.20 -11.06 -13.85
C ALA A 86 6.51 -10.27 -13.90
N VAL A 87 6.73 -9.37 -12.94
CA VAL A 87 7.98 -8.59 -12.83
C VAL A 87 9.17 -9.51 -12.56
N ARG A 88 9.03 -10.51 -11.67
CA ARG A 88 10.10 -11.46 -11.34
C ARG A 88 10.52 -12.28 -12.55
N GLU A 89 9.56 -12.78 -13.32
CA GLU A 89 9.83 -13.55 -14.52
C GLU A 89 10.49 -12.68 -15.61
N TYR A 90 9.96 -11.47 -15.84
CA TYR A 90 10.55 -10.52 -16.77
C TYR A 90 12.02 -10.21 -16.45
N VAL A 91 12.31 -9.88 -15.18
CA VAL A 91 13.68 -9.61 -14.73
C VAL A 91 14.56 -10.86 -14.85
N ARG A 92 14.05 -12.04 -14.48
CA ARG A 92 14.80 -13.31 -14.60
C ARG A 92 15.20 -13.60 -16.05
N THR A 93 14.31 -13.37 -17.00
CA THR A 93 14.57 -13.60 -18.43
C THR A 93 15.52 -12.56 -19.03
N ARG A 94 15.48 -11.31 -18.54
CA ARG A 94 16.37 -10.23 -19.03
C ARG A 94 17.75 -10.21 -18.38
N MET A 95 17.88 -10.64 -17.12
CA MET A 95 19.14 -10.60 -16.36
C MET A 95 19.92 -11.90 -16.41
N LYS A 96 19.33 -12.99 -16.93
CA LYS A 96 20.11 -14.15 -17.38
C LYS A 96 20.51 -13.88 -18.82
N PRO A 97 21.80 -13.63 -19.13
CA PRO A 97 22.26 -13.76 -20.49
C PRO A 97 21.94 -15.19 -20.93
N GLU A 98 21.39 -15.36 -22.13
CA GLU A 98 21.40 -16.66 -22.78
C GLU A 98 22.87 -17.10 -22.88
N GLU A 99 23.28 -18.11 -22.11
CA GLU A 99 24.49 -18.90 -22.35
C GLU A 99 24.18 -20.04 -23.32
#